data_AF-A0A5N0UXS5-F1
#
_entry.id   AF-A0A5N0UXS5-F1
#
_cell.length_a   1.000
_cell.length_b   1.000
_cell.length_c   1.000
_cell.angle_alpha   90.00
_cell.angle_beta   90.00
_cell.angle_gamma   90.00
#
_symmetry.space_group_name_H-M   'P 1'
#
loop_
_entity.id
_entity.type
_entity.pdbx_description
1 polymer ?
#
loop_
_entity_poly.entity_id
_entity_poly.type
_entity_poly.pdbx_seq_one_letter_code
_entity_poly.pdbx_strand_id
1 'polypeptide(L)'
;MTRPDDVAEPDDIDPPPRESLRALFRRRRRGLGRYHGIQYWLRVRGYYILAGFAALFLANALVIGGREAYDVSVQIDSPWSTGVPALALPLSLSGWLVVTGFAGAVAGYVVSEVSDNRNIRRMRGGADTRRITHIPLLSRLQYRKHGFEIPQLFALRFALRHELDWRLAQDHWEIIVEKFLHAGEPDRSKGPRQVMWEAVLEASYVLDEMSGRCPECAAAQGAPTGGAAADAVR
;
A
#
# COMPACT_ATOMS: atom_id res chain seq x y z
N MET A 1 -47.37 -4.23 38.90
CA MET A 1 -46.73 -4.80 37.69
C MET A 1 -46.33 -3.64 36.80
N THR A 2 -45.13 -3.12 37.03
CA THR A 2 -44.52 -2.05 36.25
C THR A 2 -43.98 -2.64 34.95
N ARG A 3 -44.45 -2.09 33.83
CA ARG A 3 -43.95 -2.37 32.48
C ARG A 3 -42.50 -1.84 32.43
N PRO A 4 -41.50 -2.62 32.00
CA PRO A 4 -40.18 -2.07 31.79
C PRO A 4 -40.26 -1.16 30.56
N ASP A 5 -40.24 0.14 30.84
CA ASP A 5 -40.12 1.21 29.85
C ASP A 5 -38.74 1.15 29.18
N ASP A 6 -38.78 1.29 27.86
CA ASP A 6 -37.87 2.11 27.06
C ASP A 6 -36.35 1.85 27.20
N VAL A 7 -35.90 0.77 26.57
CA VAL A 7 -34.57 0.81 25.95
C VAL A 7 -34.70 1.76 24.77
N ALA A 8 -34.14 2.96 24.90
CA ALA A 8 -34.04 3.93 23.82
C ALA A 8 -33.49 3.23 22.55
N GLU A 9 -34.37 3.05 21.56
CA GLU A 9 -34.00 2.54 20.25
C GLU A 9 -33.03 3.56 19.65
N PRO A 10 -31.79 3.20 19.28
CA PRO A 10 -30.78 4.12 18.76
C PRO A 10 -31.10 4.48 17.31
N ASP A 11 -32.30 5.02 17.07
CA ASP A 11 -32.87 5.28 15.75
C ASP A 11 -32.54 6.71 15.25
N ASP A 12 -31.87 7.53 16.07
CA ASP A 12 -31.45 8.91 15.74
C ASP A 12 -29.95 9.01 15.41
N ILE A 13 -29.37 7.99 14.78
CA ILE A 13 -28.04 8.12 14.15
C ILE A 13 -28.25 8.50 12.69
N ASP A 14 -28.07 9.80 12.40
CA ASP A 14 -28.13 10.34 11.05
C ASP A 14 -27.31 9.47 10.08
N PRO A 15 -27.91 8.98 8.97
CA PRO A 15 -27.19 8.15 8.01
C PRO A 15 -26.02 8.93 7.41
N PRO A 16 -24.86 8.29 7.18
CA PRO A 16 -23.67 9.00 6.75
C PRO A 16 -23.90 9.69 5.39
N PRO A 17 -23.43 10.95 5.24
CA PRO A 17 -23.67 11.75 4.04
C PRO A 17 -23.06 11.10 2.79
N ARG A 18 -23.77 11.22 1.66
CA ARG A 18 -23.38 10.66 0.36
C ARG A 18 -21.93 11.03 -0.01
N GLU A 19 -21.14 10.04 -0.39
CA GLU A 19 -19.70 10.19 -0.66
C GLU A 19 -19.43 11.17 -1.82
N SER A 20 -18.57 12.16 -1.56
CA SER A 20 -18.13 13.08 -2.60
C SER A 20 -17.12 12.42 -3.56
N LEU A 21 -17.13 12.82 -4.83
CA LEU A 21 -16.14 12.37 -5.83
C LEU A 21 -14.68 12.62 -5.39
N ARG A 22 -14.46 13.65 -4.55
CA ARG A 22 -13.15 13.91 -3.93
C ARG A 22 -12.75 12.83 -2.91
N ALA A 23 -13.71 12.27 -2.18
CA ALA A 23 -13.46 11.15 -1.27
C ALA A 23 -13.14 9.86 -2.05
N LEU A 24 -13.83 9.60 -3.15
CA LEU A 24 -13.49 8.49 -4.07
C LEU A 24 -12.11 8.66 -4.69
N PHE A 25 -11.74 9.88 -5.09
CA PHE A 25 -10.40 10.15 -5.61
C PHE A 25 -9.33 10.00 -4.53
N ARG A 26 -9.61 10.38 -3.28
CA ARG A 26 -8.71 10.18 -2.13
C ARG A 26 -8.57 8.70 -1.78
N ARG A 27 -9.65 7.91 -1.83
CA ARG A 27 -9.66 6.44 -1.66
C ARG A 27 -8.84 5.76 -2.77
N ARG A 28 -9.03 6.15 -4.03
CA ARG A 28 -8.23 5.68 -5.17
C ARG A 28 -6.74 6.05 -5.01
N ARG A 29 -6.45 7.27 -4.54
CA ARG A 29 -5.10 7.75 -4.28
C ARG A 29 -4.41 7.07 -3.08
N ARG A 30 -5.17 6.59 -2.09
CA ARG A 30 -4.65 5.77 -0.98
C ARG A 30 -4.51 4.29 -1.34
N GLY A 31 -5.36 3.74 -2.21
CA GLY A 31 -5.13 2.43 -2.83
C GLY A 31 -3.84 2.39 -3.64
N LEU A 32 -3.46 3.52 -4.24
CA LEU A 32 -2.14 3.72 -4.87
C LEU A 32 -0.98 3.79 -3.86
N GLY A 33 -1.23 4.13 -2.59
CA GLY A 33 -0.23 4.07 -1.51
C GLY A 33 0.04 2.66 -0.99
N ARG A 34 -0.86 1.70 -1.27
CA ARG A 34 -0.65 0.27 -1.01
C ARG A 34 0.30 -0.37 -2.05
N TYR A 35 0.50 0.30 -3.19
CA TYR A 35 1.64 0.09 -4.09
C TYR A 35 2.82 0.97 -3.67
N HIS A 36 3.35 0.77 -2.46
CA HIS A 36 4.73 1.17 -2.16
C HIS A 36 5.69 0.19 -2.85
N GLY A 37 5.71 0.25 -4.18
CA GLY A 37 6.60 -0.51 -5.03
C GLY A 37 7.80 0.32 -5.45
N ILE A 38 8.87 -0.41 -5.77
CA ILE A 38 10.10 0.10 -6.41
C ILE A 38 9.80 1.02 -7.60
N GLN A 39 8.63 0.88 -8.26
CA GLN A 39 8.19 1.70 -9.38
C GLN A 39 7.90 3.17 -9.02
N TYR A 40 7.32 3.48 -7.85
CA TYR A 40 7.13 4.87 -7.43
C TYR A 40 8.49 5.52 -7.10
N TRP A 41 9.37 4.77 -6.45
CA TRP A 41 10.73 5.22 -6.14
C TRP A 41 11.58 5.39 -7.41
N LEU A 42 11.53 4.45 -8.36
CA LEU A 42 12.20 4.57 -9.66
C LEU A 42 11.68 5.75 -10.47
N ARG A 43 10.36 5.94 -10.50
CA ARG A 43 9.75 7.00 -11.32
C ARG A 43 9.96 8.40 -10.74
N VAL A 44 9.94 8.55 -9.41
CA VAL A 44 10.12 9.86 -8.77
C VAL A 44 11.57 10.16 -8.42
N ARG A 45 12.33 9.22 -7.83
CA ARG A 45 13.74 9.45 -7.44
C ARG A 45 14.73 9.00 -8.51
N GLY A 46 14.48 7.87 -9.17
CA GLY A 46 15.36 7.35 -10.22
C GLY A 46 15.50 8.31 -11.40
N TYR A 47 14.43 9.05 -11.74
CA TYR A 47 14.47 10.07 -12.78
C TYR A 47 15.48 11.18 -12.49
N TYR A 48 15.55 11.69 -11.25
CA TYR A 48 16.52 12.73 -10.89
C TYR A 48 17.97 12.23 -10.95
N ILE A 49 18.21 10.98 -10.54
CA ILE A 49 19.54 10.35 -10.61
C ILE A 49 19.96 10.19 -12.08
N LEU A 50 19.06 9.68 -12.92
CA LEU A 50 19.32 9.51 -14.35
C LEU A 50 19.55 10.85 -15.06
N ALA A 51 18.77 11.87 -14.72
CA ALA A 51 18.94 13.21 -15.25
C ALA A 51 20.29 13.83 -14.85
N GLY A 52 20.70 13.65 -13.59
CA GLY A 52 22.02 14.07 -13.11
C GLY A 52 23.17 13.37 -13.85
N PHE A 53 23.07 12.06 -14.04
CA PHE A 53 24.04 11.28 -14.81
C PHE A 53 24.10 11.73 -16.28
N ALA A 54 22.96 11.92 -16.93
CA ALA A 54 22.89 12.39 -18.32
C ALA A 54 23.51 13.79 -18.48
N ALA A 55 23.27 14.70 -17.53
CA ALA A 55 23.89 16.03 -17.52
C ALA A 55 25.41 15.96 -17.37
N LEU A 56 25.90 15.11 -16.45
CA LEU A 56 27.33 14.88 -16.25
C LEU A 56 28.00 14.27 -17.50
N PHE A 57 27.34 13.32 -18.14
CA PHE A 57 27.81 12.72 -19.39
C PHE A 57 27.89 13.73 -20.53
N LEU A 58 26.83 14.54 -20.73
CA LEU A 58 26.82 15.58 -21.76
C LEU A 58 27.91 16.62 -21.52
N ALA A 59 28.11 17.07 -20.27
CA ALA A 59 29.18 18.00 -19.93
C ALA A 59 30.57 17.44 -20.30
N ASN A 60 30.83 16.17 -19.98
CA ASN A 60 32.09 15.52 -20.34
C ASN A 60 32.23 15.29 -21.86
N ALA A 61 31.15 14.88 -22.54
CA ALA A 61 31.13 14.66 -23.98
C ALA A 61 31.41 15.95 -24.77
N LEU A 62 31.00 17.11 -24.24
CA LEU A 62 31.30 18.42 -24.83
C LEU A 62 32.75 18.86 -24.62
N VAL A 63 33.39 18.46 -23.52
CA VAL A 63 34.76 18.90 -23.16
C VAL A 63 35.83 17.97 -23.72
N ILE A 64 35.64 16.66 -23.57
CA ILE A 64 36.65 15.63 -23.84
C ILE A 64 36.30 14.85 -25.13
N GLY A 65 35.07 14.97 -25.61
CA GLY A 65 34.56 14.26 -26.77
C GLY A 65 33.68 13.07 -26.37
N GLY A 66 32.62 12.83 -27.14
CA GLY A 66 31.60 11.83 -26.80
C GLY A 66 32.13 10.40 -26.72
N ARG A 67 33.16 10.06 -27.51
CA ARG A 67 33.75 8.72 -27.51
C ARG A 67 34.60 8.45 -26.27
N GLU A 68 35.48 9.39 -25.92
CA GLU A 68 36.28 9.30 -24.69
C GLU A 68 35.39 9.32 -23.44
N ALA A 69 34.36 10.18 -23.41
CA ALA A 69 33.40 10.21 -22.30
C ALA A 69 32.64 8.88 -22.16
N TYR A 70 32.28 8.24 -23.29
CA TYR A 70 31.69 6.91 -23.29
C TYR A 70 32.66 5.87 -22.73
N ASP A 71 33.88 5.78 -23.28
CA ASP A 71 34.89 4.79 -22.88
C ASP A 71 35.26 4.89 -21.39
N VAL A 72 35.35 6.10 -20.85
CA VAL A 72 35.55 6.34 -19.41
C VAL A 72 34.32 5.94 -18.58
N SER A 73 33.10 6.22 -19.07
CA SER A 73 31.85 5.87 -18.36
C SER A 73 31.63 4.36 -18.26
N VAL A 74 32.07 3.59 -19.27
CA VAL A 74 32.04 2.13 -19.26
C VAL A 74 33.33 1.50 -18.71
N GLN A 75 34.26 2.31 -18.21
CA GLN A 75 35.54 1.90 -17.61
C GLN A 75 36.46 1.09 -18.54
N ILE A 76 36.36 1.29 -19.84
CA ILE A 76 37.33 0.75 -20.81
C ILE A 76 38.66 1.50 -20.67
N ASP A 77 38.57 2.81 -20.46
CA ASP A 77 39.71 3.69 -20.34
C ASP A 77 39.82 4.31 -18.93
N SER A 78 41.05 4.57 -18.53
CA SER A 78 41.37 5.18 -17.25
C SER A 78 41.00 6.66 -17.27
N PRO A 79 40.35 7.23 -16.23
CA PRO A 79 40.09 8.68 -16.21
C PRO A 79 41.38 9.52 -16.23
N TRP A 80 42.53 8.93 -15.90
CA TRP A 80 43.85 9.57 -15.93
C TRP A 80 44.47 9.71 -17.33
N SER A 81 43.96 8.99 -18.34
CA SER A 81 44.43 9.15 -19.72
C SER A 81 43.77 10.34 -20.44
N THR A 82 42.74 10.94 -19.84
CA THR A 82 42.03 12.09 -20.41
C THR A 82 42.74 13.42 -20.13
N GLY A 83 42.53 14.41 -21.00
CA GLY A 83 43.10 15.75 -20.83
C GLY A 83 42.60 16.51 -19.60
N VAL A 84 41.48 16.08 -18.98
CA VAL A 84 40.90 16.73 -17.78
C VAL A 84 40.43 15.68 -16.75
N PRO A 85 41.36 15.07 -15.99
CA PRO A 85 41.05 13.96 -15.07
C PRO A 85 40.02 14.29 -13.99
N ALA A 86 39.97 15.57 -13.55
CA ALA A 86 39.06 16.03 -12.51
C ALA A 86 37.58 15.92 -12.91
N LEU A 87 37.24 16.04 -14.19
CA LEU A 87 35.88 15.90 -14.71
C LEU A 87 35.54 14.44 -15.07
N ALA A 88 36.55 13.68 -15.50
CA ALA A 88 36.41 12.27 -15.87
C ALA A 88 36.19 11.36 -14.64
N LEU A 89 36.78 11.70 -13.49
CA LEU A 89 36.65 10.95 -12.23
C LEU A 89 35.20 10.74 -11.75
N PRO A 90 34.38 11.80 -11.56
CA PRO A 90 33.00 11.62 -11.13
C PRO A 90 32.18 10.86 -12.17
N LEU A 91 32.49 11.01 -13.47
CA LEU A 91 31.82 10.27 -14.54
C LEU A 91 32.10 8.76 -14.42
N SER A 92 33.36 8.36 -14.27
CA SER A 92 33.76 6.96 -14.11
C SER A 92 33.13 6.33 -12.86
N LEU A 93 33.10 7.06 -11.74
CA LEU A 93 32.49 6.59 -10.49
C LEU A 93 30.97 6.42 -10.66
N SER A 94 30.34 7.38 -11.35
CA SER A 94 28.89 7.35 -11.59
C SER A 94 28.47 6.21 -12.53
N GLY A 95 29.28 5.87 -13.54
CA GLY A 95 29.03 4.73 -14.42
C GLY A 95 28.93 3.41 -13.63
N TRP A 96 29.83 3.20 -12.68
CA TRP A 96 29.80 2.03 -11.79
C TRP A 96 28.58 2.00 -10.87
N LEU A 97 28.22 3.14 -10.30
CA LEU A 97 27.04 3.29 -9.44
C LEU A 97 25.73 3.06 -10.20
N VAL A 98 25.66 3.48 -11.47
CA VAL A 98 24.49 3.22 -12.32
C VAL A 98 24.35 1.72 -12.58
N VAL A 99 25.44 1.02 -12.90
CA VAL A 99 25.40 -0.43 -13.15
C VAL A 99 25.00 -1.20 -11.89
N THR A 100 25.62 -0.91 -10.75
CA THR A 100 25.31 -1.57 -9.47
C THR A 100 23.93 -1.22 -8.96
N GLY A 101 23.51 0.05 -9.10
CA GLY A 101 22.17 0.51 -8.75
C GLY A 101 21.09 -0.14 -9.62
N PHE A 102 21.33 -0.25 -10.93
CA PHE A 102 20.41 -0.92 -11.84
C PHE A 102 20.34 -2.43 -11.58
N ALA A 103 21.48 -3.09 -11.40
CA ALA A 103 21.54 -4.51 -11.04
C ALA A 103 20.83 -4.77 -9.70
N GLY A 104 21.04 -3.93 -8.69
CA GLY A 104 20.36 -4.00 -7.41
C GLY A 104 18.86 -3.75 -7.53
N ALA A 105 18.44 -2.79 -8.36
CA ALA A 105 17.03 -2.52 -8.63
C ALA A 105 16.34 -3.67 -9.39
N VAL A 106 17.01 -4.26 -10.38
CA VAL A 106 16.51 -5.44 -11.10
C VAL A 106 16.48 -6.66 -10.18
N ALA A 107 17.52 -6.89 -9.38
CA ALA A 107 17.54 -7.97 -8.39
C ALA A 107 16.42 -7.78 -7.36
N GLY A 108 16.23 -6.56 -6.84
CA GLY A 108 15.13 -6.21 -5.95
C GLY A 108 13.76 -6.34 -6.62
N TYR A 109 13.65 -5.99 -7.90
CA TYR A 109 12.43 -6.20 -8.69
C TYR A 109 12.15 -7.68 -8.92
N VAL A 110 13.15 -8.49 -9.28
CA VAL A 110 12.99 -9.94 -9.46
C VAL A 110 12.72 -10.63 -8.13
N VAL A 111 13.31 -10.19 -7.02
CA VAL A 111 13.03 -10.75 -5.69
C VAL A 111 11.66 -10.30 -5.18
N SER A 112 11.23 -9.07 -5.44
CA SER A 112 9.87 -8.62 -5.12
C SER A 112 8.84 -9.26 -6.03
N GLU A 113 9.13 -9.44 -7.32
CA GLU A 113 8.30 -10.19 -8.25
C GLU A 113 8.29 -11.67 -7.88
N VAL A 114 9.40 -12.31 -7.50
CA VAL A 114 9.39 -13.69 -7.04
C VAL A 114 8.72 -13.80 -5.68
N SER A 115 8.86 -12.83 -4.77
CA SER A 115 8.16 -12.82 -3.49
C SER A 115 6.66 -12.61 -3.70
N ASP A 116 6.27 -11.63 -4.49
CA ASP A 116 4.89 -11.34 -4.88
C ASP A 116 4.33 -12.46 -5.74
N ASN A 117 5.09 -13.09 -6.61
CA ASN A 117 4.66 -14.17 -7.52
C ASN A 117 4.78 -15.54 -6.85
N ARG A 118 5.47 -15.69 -5.72
CA ARG A 118 5.45 -16.87 -4.84
C ARG A 118 4.37 -16.74 -3.79
N ASN A 119 4.07 -15.53 -3.30
CA ASN A 119 2.83 -15.21 -2.60
C ASN A 119 1.66 -15.42 -3.55
N ILE A 120 1.70 -14.83 -4.74
CA ILE A 120 0.68 -14.97 -5.77
C ILE A 120 0.66 -16.40 -6.31
N ARG A 121 1.73 -17.18 -6.47
CA ARG A 121 1.64 -18.62 -6.86
C ARG A 121 1.21 -19.53 -5.71
N ARG A 122 1.49 -19.19 -4.45
CA ARG A 122 0.78 -19.80 -3.31
C ARG A 122 -0.71 -19.43 -3.32
N MET A 123 -1.08 -18.23 -3.81
CA MET A 123 -2.48 -17.78 -4.01
C MET A 123 -3.12 -18.18 -5.37
N ARG A 124 -2.32 -18.52 -6.41
CA ARG A 124 -2.70 -18.84 -7.82
C ARG A 124 -2.48 -20.32 -8.14
N GLY A 125 -2.02 -21.13 -7.18
CA GLY A 125 -2.35 -22.56 -7.14
C GLY A 125 -3.87 -22.80 -7.19
N GLY A 126 -4.67 -21.76 -7.01
CA GLY A 126 -5.70 -21.48 -7.99
C GLY A 126 -6.68 -20.40 -7.58
N ALA A 127 -6.97 -19.53 -8.54
CA ALA A 127 -8.19 -18.75 -8.61
C ALA A 127 -8.11 -17.97 -9.92
N ASP A 128 -8.77 -18.49 -10.94
CA ASP A 128 -9.27 -17.71 -12.05
C ASP A 128 -10.40 -16.82 -11.49
N THR A 129 -10.05 -15.67 -10.91
CA THR A 129 -10.99 -14.80 -10.18
C THR A 129 -11.65 -13.80 -11.12
N ARG A 130 -12.79 -14.21 -11.68
CA ARG A 130 -13.81 -13.28 -12.14
C ARG A 130 -14.33 -12.47 -10.94
N ARG A 131 -14.01 -11.17 -10.94
CA ARG A 131 -14.70 -10.05 -10.27
C ARG A 131 -15.42 -10.42 -8.96
N ILE A 132 -14.67 -10.42 -7.86
CA ILE A 132 -15.24 -10.33 -6.52
C ILE A 132 -16.00 -9.00 -6.43
N THR A 133 -17.31 -9.09 -6.27
CA THR A 133 -18.24 -7.96 -6.13
C THR A 133 -17.91 -7.11 -4.89
N HIS A 134 -18.17 -5.81 -5.00
CA HIS A 134 -17.99 -4.75 -4.01
C HIS A 134 -18.19 -5.20 -2.54
N ILE A 135 -17.16 -5.04 -1.69
CA ILE A 135 -17.24 -5.28 -0.22
C ILE A 135 -18.39 -4.44 0.36
N PRO A 136 -19.27 -4.99 1.21
CA PRO A 136 -20.40 -4.25 1.73
C PRO A 136 -19.97 -3.07 2.61
N LEU A 137 -20.70 -1.96 2.48
CA LEU A 137 -20.53 -0.77 3.31
C LEU A 137 -20.92 -1.09 4.75
N LEU A 138 -20.11 -0.65 5.71
CA LEU A 138 -20.30 -0.83 7.15
C LEU A 138 -21.63 -0.24 7.63
N SER A 139 -22.04 0.92 7.10
CA SER A 139 -23.36 1.51 7.37
C SER A 139 -24.52 0.64 6.90
N ARG A 140 -24.31 -0.17 5.86
CA ARG A 140 -25.25 -1.18 5.41
C ARG A 140 -25.13 -2.49 6.18
N LEU A 141 -24.33 -2.59 7.24
CA LEU A 141 -24.28 -3.73 8.16
C LEU A 141 -24.98 -3.43 9.50
N GLN A 142 -25.54 -2.22 9.65
CA GLN A 142 -26.22 -1.76 10.87
C GLN A 142 -27.71 -2.16 10.96
N TYR A 143 -28.39 -2.26 9.83
CA TYR A 143 -29.84 -2.47 9.68
C TYR A 143 -30.27 -3.87 9.18
N ARG A 144 -30.42 -4.91 10.02
CA ARG A 144 -31.01 -6.28 9.82
C ARG A 144 -31.37 -6.85 8.41
N LYS A 145 -31.81 -6.06 7.43
CA LYS A 145 -32.14 -6.34 6.01
C LYS A 145 -30.95 -6.61 5.06
N HIS A 146 -29.76 -6.98 5.54
CA HIS A 146 -28.54 -7.09 4.70
C HIS A 146 -28.35 -8.44 4.05
N GLY A 147 -29.15 -9.43 4.44
CA GLY A 147 -28.81 -10.82 4.31
C GLY A 147 -27.94 -11.28 5.47
N PHE A 148 -26.81 -10.64 5.77
CA PHE A 148 -25.77 -11.17 6.69
C PHE A 148 -26.20 -11.35 8.15
N GLU A 149 -25.84 -12.50 8.75
CA GLU A 149 -25.99 -12.81 10.19
C GLU A 149 -24.84 -12.20 11.00
N ILE A 150 -24.86 -10.88 11.15
CA ILE A 150 -23.81 -10.12 11.85
C ILE A 150 -24.25 -9.81 13.28
N PRO A 151 -23.32 -9.76 14.27
CA PRO A 151 -23.63 -9.33 15.63
C PRO A 151 -24.38 -7.99 15.67
N GLN A 152 -25.39 -7.89 16.52
CA GLN A 152 -26.19 -6.67 16.65
C GLN A 152 -25.29 -5.49 17.05
N LEU A 153 -25.48 -4.33 16.41
CA LEU A 153 -24.69 -3.11 16.64
C LEU A 153 -23.20 -3.24 16.30
N PHE A 154 -22.77 -4.29 15.59
CA PHE A 154 -21.36 -4.44 15.17
C PHE A 154 -20.83 -3.18 14.48
N ALA A 155 -21.55 -2.67 13.47
CA ALA A 155 -21.14 -1.49 12.72
C ALA A 155 -20.93 -0.26 13.62
N LEU A 156 -21.82 -0.06 14.60
CA LEU A 156 -21.74 1.03 15.57
C LEU A 156 -20.56 0.85 16.53
N ARG A 157 -20.39 -0.35 17.11
CA ARG A 157 -19.25 -0.67 17.98
C ARG A 157 -17.93 -0.51 17.24
N PHE A 158 -17.88 -0.94 15.98
CA PHE A 158 -16.71 -0.79 15.14
C PHE A 158 -16.43 0.69 14.82
N ALA A 159 -17.45 1.50 14.55
CA ALA A 159 -17.29 2.95 14.38
C ALA A 159 -16.84 3.65 15.68
N LEU A 160 -17.34 3.23 16.84
CA LEU A 160 -16.92 3.77 18.13
C LEU A 160 -15.42 3.56 18.40
N ARG A 161 -14.84 2.44 17.95
CA ARG A 161 -13.37 2.20 18.00
C ARG A 161 -12.56 3.17 17.12
N HIS A 162 -13.24 3.93 16.27
CA HIS A 162 -12.67 4.95 15.38
C HIS A 162 -13.20 6.34 15.74
N GLU A 163 -13.60 6.58 16.99
CA GLU A 163 -14.12 7.88 17.44
C GLU A 163 -15.33 8.36 16.61
N LEU A 164 -16.16 7.41 16.15
CA LEU A 164 -17.29 7.65 15.25
C LEU A 164 -16.90 8.22 13.87
N ASP A 165 -15.62 8.17 13.49
CA ASP A 165 -15.19 8.40 12.11
C ASP A 165 -15.59 7.19 11.24
N TRP A 166 -16.82 7.22 10.76
CA TRP A 166 -17.40 6.22 9.88
C TRP A 166 -16.60 5.98 8.60
N ARG A 167 -15.84 6.98 8.13
CA ARG A 167 -15.01 6.83 6.92
C ARG A 167 -13.75 6.05 7.24
N LEU A 168 -13.08 6.39 8.33
CA LEU A 168 -11.91 5.64 8.79
C LEU A 168 -12.30 4.19 9.16
N ALA A 169 -13.43 4.02 9.82
CA ALA A 169 -13.99 2.71 10.12
C ALA A 169 -14.29 1.90 8.85
N GLN A 170 -14.90 2.52 7.82
CA GLN A 170 -15.13 1.86 6.53
C GLN A 170 -13.82 1.42 5.87
N ASP A 171 -12.80 2.29 5.85
CA ASP A 171 -11.50 1.97 5.25
C ASP A 171 -10.85 0.76 5.94
N HIS A 172 -10.86 0.73 7.28
CA HIS A 172 -10.30 -0.39 8.05
C HIS A 172 -11.13 -1.66 7.92
N TRP A 173 -12.45 -1.54 7.86
CA TRP A 173 -13.35 -2.66 7.62
C TRP A 173 -13.03 -3.36 6.29
N GLU A 174 -12.86 -2.60 5.20
CA GLU A 174 -12.52 -3.17 3.89
C GLU A 174 -11.17 -3.90 3.91
N ILE A 175 -10.17 -3.32 4.58
CA ILE A 175 -8.84 -3.94 4.76
C ILE A 175 -8.96 -5.29 5.46
N ILE A 176 -9.75 -5.34 6.54
CA ILE A 176 -9.86 -6.54 7.35
C ILE A 176 -10.62 -7.62 6.56
N VAL A 177 -11.75 -7.30 5.95
CA VAL A 177 -12.50 -8.28 5.12
C VAL A 177 -11.64 -8.80 3.96
N GLU A 178 -10.85 -7.94 3.33
CA GLU A 178 -9.89 -8.35 2.29
C GLU A 178 -8.85 -9.34 2.83
N LYS A 179 -8.33 -9.13 4.05
CA LYS A 179 -7.44 -10.11 4.69
C LYS A 179 -8.12 -11.46 4.93
N PHE A 180 -9.37 -11.47 5.39
CA PHE A 180 -10.13 -12.72 5.58
C PHE A 180 -10.42 -13.44 4.25
N LEU A 181 -10.77 -12.70 3.19
CA LEU A 181 -10.93 -13.24 1.83
C LEU A 181 -9.66 -13.92 1.30
N HIS A 182 -8.49 -13.52 1.79
CA HIS A 182 -7.19 -14.05 1.36
C HIS A 182 -6.55 -15.02 2.37
N ALA A 183 -7.02 -15.07 3.62
CA ALA A 183 -6.47 -15.91 4.68
C ALA A 183 -6.96 -17.36 4.61
N GLY A 184 -8.21 -17.58 4.18
CA GLY A 184 -8.74 -18.91 3.90
C GLY A 184 -8.45 -19.31 2.46
N GLU A 185 -8.15 -20.59 2.21
CA GLU A 185 -8.23 -21.14 0.85
C GLU A 185 -9.72 -21.17 0.49
N PRO A 186 -10.22 -20.26 -0.35
CA PRO A 186 -11.66 -20.16 -0.57
C PRO A 186 -12.09 -21.47 -1.23
N ASP A 187 -13.03 -22.17 -0.59
CA ASP A 187 -13.64 -23.35 -1.17
C ASP A 187 -14.23 -22.95 -2.52
N ARG A 188 -13.53 -23.34 -3.61
CA ARG A 188 -13.85 -22.90 -4.97
C ARG A 188 -15.18 -23.47 -5.45
N SER A 189 -15.75 -24.44 -4.73
CA SER A 189 -17.10 -24.93 -4.98
C SER A 189 -18.17 -23.90 -4.56
N LYS A 190 -17.83 -23.00 -3.63
CA LYS A 190 -18.70 -21.92 -3.17
C LYS A 190 -18.61 -20.74 -4.13
N GLY A 191 -19.76 -20.23 -4.58
CA GLY A 191 -19.81 -19.05 -5.45
C GLY A 191 -19.18 -17.81 -4.79
N PRO A 192 -18.74 -16.81 -5.57
CA PRO A 192 -18.02 -15.63 -5.05
C PRO A 192 -18.82 -14.83 -4.01
N ARG A 193 -20.16 -14.87 -4.09
CA ARG A 193 -21.05 -14.26 -3.10
C ARG A 193 -21.00 -14.96 -1.74
N GLN A 194 -20.86 -16.28 -1.74
CA GLN A 194 -20.78 -17.08 -0.52
C GLN A 194 -19.42 -16.91 0.16
N VAL A 195 -18.34 -16.85 -0.62
CA VAL A 195 -16.99 -16.55 -0.10
C VAL A 195 -16.94 -15.16 0.54
N MET A 196 -17.51 -14.15 -0.13
CA MET A 196 -17.66 -12.80 0.46
C MET A 196 -18.50 -12.82 1.74
N TRP A 197 -19.57 -13.61 1.77
CA TRP A 197 -20.40 -13.76 2.94
C TRP A 197 -19.64 -14.34 4.13
N GLU A 198 -18.92 -15.44 3.91
CA GLU A 198 -18.14 -16.10 4.95
C GLU A 198 -17.06 -15.17 5.49
N ALA A 199 -16.32 -14.50 4.61
CA ALA A 199 -15.29 -13.55 5.03
C ALA A 199 -15.86 -12.36 5.82
N VAL A 200 -17.01 -11.80 5.42
CA VAL A 200 -17.67 -10.72 6.16
C VAL A 200 -18.14 -11.20 7.53
N LEU A 201 -18.72 -12.40 7.60
CA LEU A 201 -19.22 -12.97 8.83
C LEU A 201 -18.06 -13.24 9.80
N GLU A 202 -17.04 -13.97 9.36
CA GLU A 202 -15.84 -14.28 10.15
C GLU A 202 -15.14 -13.00 10.64
N ALA A 203 -14.90 -12.04 9.73
CA ALA A 203 -14.30 -10.76 10.10
C ALA A 203 -15.14 -10.05 11.17
N SER A 204 -16.48 -10.02 11.03
CA SER A 204 -17.34 -9.35 12.00
C SER A 204 -17.31 -9.99 13.39
N TYR A 205 -17.31 -11.32 13.48
CA TYR A 205 -17.25 -12.03 14.76
C TYR A 205 -15.90 -11.84 15.46
N VAL A 206 -14.80 -12.04 14.73
CA VAL A 206 -13.46 -11.83 15.29
C VAL A 206 -13.30 -10.41 15.81
N LEU A 207 -13.79 -9.41 15.05
CA LEU A 207 -13.73 -8.02 15.45
C LEU A 207 -14.73 -7.67 16.57
N ASP A 208 -15.83 -8.40 16.74
CA ASP A 208 -16.76 -8.17 17.83
C ASP A 208 -16.17 -8.64 19.16
N GLU A 209 -15.52 -9.80 19.17
CA GLU A 209 -14.87 -10.40 20.35
C GLU A 209 -13.61 -9.65 20.80
N MET A 210 -12.96 -8.92 19.89
CA MET A 210 -11.79 -8.12 20.22
C MET A 210 -12.13 -6.95 21.15
N SER A 211 -11.52 -6.93 22.33
CA SER A 211 -11.48 -5.75 23.19
C SER A 211 -10.37 -4.79 22.73
N GLY A 212 -10.66 -3.48 22.72
CA GLY A 212 -9.66 -2.44 22.42
C GLY A 212 -9.75 -1.80 21.02
N ARG A 213 -8.62 -1.21 20.57
CA ARG A 213 -8.54 -0.47 19.30
C ARG A 213 -8.57 -1.42 18.10
N CYS A 214 -9.03 -0.90 16.96
CA CYS A 214 -8.90 -1.60 15.68
C CYS A 214 -7.42 -1.95 15.41
N PRO A 215 -7.10 -3.15 14.88
CA PRO A 215 -5.73 -3.60 14.63
C PRO A 215 -4.98 -2.65 13.67
N GLU A 216 -5.67 -2.07 12.70
CA GLU A 216 -5.08 -1.08 11.80
C GLU A 216 -4.74 0.23 12.52
N CYS A 217 -5.61 0.70 13.43
CA CYS A 217 -5.33 1.86 14.28
C CYS A 217 -4.15 1.59 15.23
N ALA A 218 -4.07 0.38 15.79
CA ALA A 218 -2.98 -0.01 16.68
C ALA A 218 -1.64 -0.08 15.93
N ALA A 219 -1.64 -0.67 14.73
CA ALA A 219 -0.45 -0.75 13.88
C ALA A 219 0.06 0.64 13.46
N ALA A 220 -0.83 1.58 13.14
CA ALA A 220 -0.46 2.95 12.77
C ALA A 220 0.23 3.72 13.91
N GLN A 221 -0.12 3.44 15.16
CA GLN A 221 0.45 4.10 16.34
C GLN A 221 1.77 3.45 16.80
N GLY A 222 1.96 2.16 16.52
CA GLY A 222 3.21 1.44 16.79
C GLY A 222 4.31 1.64 15.75
N ALA A 223 4.00 2.28 14.61
CA ALA A 223 5.01 2.63 13.61
C ALA A 223 5.90 3.74 14.18
N PRO A 224 7.22 3.52 14.36
CA PRO A 224 8.11 4.55 14.87
C PRO A 224 8.07 5.74 13.90
N THR A 225 7.65 6.90 14.39
CA THR A 225 7.83 8.18 13.72
C THR A 225 9.33 8.44 13.61
N GLY A 226 9.96 7.92 12.55
CA GLY A 226 11.35 8.19 12.20
C GLY A 226 11.50 9.66 11.79
N GLY A 227 11.59 10.55 12.78
CA GLY A 227 11.67 11.99 12.55
C GLY A 227 11.66 12.82 13.81
N ALA A 228 12.61 12.60 14.72
CA ALA A 228 13.01 13.59 15.74
C ALA A 228 14.38 13.20 16.34
N ALA A 229 15.45 13.30 15.55
CA ALA A 229 16.83 13.27 16.04
C ALA A 229 17.75 14.00 15.05
N ALA A 230 17.52 15.30 14.88
CA ALA A 230 18.47 16.21 14.25
C ALA A 230 18.25 17.62 14.84
N ASP A 231 18.57 17.78 16.11
CA ASP A 231 18.89 19.07 16.73
C ASP A 231 19.45 18.83 18.15
N ALA A 232 20.72 18.43 18.21
CA ALA A 232 21.56 18.51 19.41
C ALA A 232 23.04 18.33 19.04
N VAL A 233 23.58 19.20 18.18
CA VAL A 233 25.02 19.53 18.20
C VAL A 233 25.15 21.03 17.96
N ARG A 234 25.15 21.78 19.06
CA ARG A 234 25.88 23.03 19.19
C ARG A 234 26.29 23.23 20.63
#